data_AF-A0A0R3JTC4-F1
#
_entry.id   AF-A0A0R3JTC4-F1
#
_cell.length_a   1.000
_cell.length_b   1.000
_cell.length_c   1.000
_cell.angle_alpha   90.00
_cell.angle_beta   90.00
_cell.angle_gamma   90.00
#
_symmetry.space_group_name_H-M   'P 1'
#
loop_
_entity.id
_entity.type
_entity.pdbx_description
1 polymer ?
#
loop_
_entity_poly.entity_id
_entity_poly.type
_entity_poly.pdbx_seq_one_letter_code
_entity_poly.pdbx_strand_id
1 'polypeptide(L)'
;MKKILGILLSTLLTLSLLASCGSKTTSETNTNTNNTSNNTTTTSAKYNDGTYTAYSDATPESKGYAYAEVTIKEDKITEVKLYEVNELGKLKDYANYPMKEAKTANEEMAKRFVEKNSADVDTFTGVTNSSEKYKQAVARALEMASKEKDAKKYLNGTFLASSDQNAKQGYALAYVTIQDDKITKVVLQEVGEDGKIKDYSTYPLKEAKTANEEMAKRFVEKNSADVDTFTGVTNSSEKYKEAVKKALEMATK
;
A
#
# COMPACT_ATOMS: atom_id res chain seq x y z
N MET A 1 17.61 -31.08 27.97
CA MET A 1 17.21 -31.66 29.27
C MET A 1 15.69 -31.65 29.35
N LYS A 2 15.10 -32.83 29.49
CA LYS A 2 13.65 -33.11 29.42
C LYS A 2 12.96 -32.75 30.74
N LYS A 3 11.75 -32.19 30.69
CA LYS A 3 10.69 -32.49 31.67
C LYS A 3 9.35 -32.61 30.94
N ILE A 4 8.95 -33.86 30.77
CA ILE A 4 7.62 -34.30 30.36
C ILE A 4 6.83 -34.45 31.67
N LEU A 5 5.61 -33.91 31.73
CA LEU A 5 4.63 -34.29 32.73
C LEU A 5 3.33 -34.59 32.00
N GLY A 6 3.01 -35.89 31.92
CA GLY A 6 1.73 -36.38 31.43
C GLY A 6 0.76 -36.58 32.58
N ILE A 7 -0.53 -36.42 32.30
CA ILE A 7 -1.62 -37.00 33.08
C ILE A 7 -2.63 -37.60 32.10
N LEU A 8 -2.91 -38.87 32.36
CA LEU A 8 -3.78 -39.83 31.65
C LEU A 8 -5.21 -39.77 32.22
N LEU A 9 -6.13 -40.49 31.54
CA LEU A 9 -7.44 -40.99 31.99
C LEU A 9 -8.60 -39.97 32.00
N SER A 10 -9.82 -40.25 31.52
CA SER A 10 -10.52 -41.53 31.33
C SER A 10 -11.72 -41.36 30.40
N THR A 11 -12.01 -42.40 29.62
CA THR A 11 -13.19 -42.65 28.80
C THR A 11 -14.51 -42.59 29.58
N LEU A 12 -15.58 -42.06 28.97
CA LEU A 12 -16.93 -42.53 29.26
C LEU A 12 -17.79 -42.57 27.99
N LEU A 13 -18.20 -43.81 27.71
CA LEU A 13 -19.07 -44.30 26.67
C LEU A 13 -20.51 -44.24 27.17
N THR A 14 -21.44 -43.61 26.45
CA THR A 14 -22.86 -44.00 26.51
C THR A 14 -23.52 -43.88 25.14
N LEU A 15 -23.85 -45.06 24.63
CA LEU A 15 -24.69 -45.37 23.50
C LEU A 15 -26.15 -45.30 23.95
N SER A 16 -27.00 -44.50 23.31
CA SER A 16 -28.45 -44.57 23.48
C SER A 16 -29.12 -44.77 22.14
N LEU A 17 -29.41 -46.04 21.84
CA LEU A 17 -30.36 -46.49 20.83
C LEU A 17 -31.76 -46.29 21.40
N LEU A 18 -32.61 -45.53 20.69
CA LEU A 18 -34.05 -45.65 20.81
C LEU A 18 -34.62 -45.93 19.43
N ALA A 19 -35.11 -47.16 19.29
CA ALA A 19 -35.95 -47.61 18.21
C ALA A 19 -37.35 -46.97 18.36
N SER A 20 -37.87 -46.41 17.28
CA SER A 20 -39.31 -46.16 17.13
C SER A 20 -39.77 -46.80 15.85
N CYS A 21 -40.50 -47.91 15.99
CA CYS A 21 -41.19 -48.61 14.93
C CYS A 21 -42.47 -47.86 14.57
N GLY A 22 -42.68 -47.60 13.27
CA GLY A 22 -43.94 -47.12 12.71
C GLY A 22 -44.13 -47.73 11.31
N SER A 23 -45.07 -48.67 11.21
CA SER A 23 -45.32 -49.59 10.11
C SER A 23 -46.22 -49.03 8.99
N LYS A 24 -45.86 -49.27 7.72
CA LYS A 24 -46.74 -49.88 6.68
C LYS A 24 -46.01 -50.06 5.33
N THR A 25 -46.06 -51.29 4.83
CA THR A 25 -45.61 -51.80 3.53
C THR A 25 -46.48 -51.27 2.38
N THR A 26 -45.89 -50.98 1.21
CA THR A 26 -46.14 -51.60 -0.12
C THR A 26 -45.19 -50.99 -1.18
N SER A 27 -44.62 -51.87 -2.00
CA SER A 27 -43.59 -51.65 -3.02
C SER A 27 -44.05 -50.83 -4.22
N GLU A 28 -43.12 -50.07 -4.83
CA GLU A 28 -43.04 -49.86 -6.29
C GLU A 28 -41.63 -49.39 -6.72
N THR A 29 -41.23 -49.87 -7.88
CA THR A 29 -39.91 -49.79 -8.52
C THR A 29 -39.73 -48.47 -9.28
N ASN A 30 -38.63 -47.72 -9.10
CA ASN A 30 -37.66 -47.32 -10.15
C ASN A 30 -36.77 -46.11 -9.80
N THR A 31 -35.58 -46.16 -10.40
CA THR A 31 -34.67 -45.08 -10.80
C THR A 31 -33.80 -44.37 -9.74
N ASN A 32 -32.51 -44.69 -9.86
CA ASN A 32 -31.35 -43.90 -9.47
C ASN A 32 -31.61 -42.39 -9.47
N THR A 33 -31.42 -41.76 -8.32
CA THR A 33 -31.01 -40.36 -8.25
C THR A 33 -29.79 -40.29 -7.35
N ASN A 34 -28.64 -40.11 -8.00
CA ASN A 34 -27.41 -39.69 -7.34
C ASN A 34 -27.71 -38.35 -6.66
N ASN A 35 -27.89 -38.36 -5.34
CA ASN A 35 -27.78 -37.16 -4.53
C ASN A 35 -26.29 -36.80 -4.45
N THR A 36 -25.79 -36.24 -5.55
CA THR A 36 -24.63 -35.36 -5.53
C THR A 36 -25.04 -34.17 -4.70
N SER A 37 -24.72 -34.24 -3.41
CA SER A 37 -24.69 -33.09 -2.53
C SER A 37 -23.66 -32.12 -3.09
N ASN A 38 -24.09 -31.25 -4.01
CA ASN A 38 -23.35 -30.09 -4.45
C ASN A 38 -23.21 -29.17 -3.23
N ASN A 39 -22.21 -29.48 -2.41
CA ASN A 39 -21.66 -28.53 -1.48
C ASN A 39 -20.90 -27.50 -2.32
N THR A 40 -21.66 -26.60 -2.96
CA THR A 40 -21.12 -25.38 -3.55
C THR A 40 -20.50 -24.62 -2.39
N THR A 41 -19.21 -24.85 -2.20
CA THR A 41 -18.40 -24.08 -1.26
C THR A 41 -18.37 -22.69 -1.87
N THR A 42 -19.29 -21.83 -1.44
CA THR A 42 -19.24 -20.41 -1.76
C THR A 42 -18.02 -19.88 -1.05
N THR A 43 -16.87 -19.94 -1.72
CA THR A 43 -15.66 -19.27 -1.25
C THR A 43 -16.03 -17.82 -1.03
N SER A 44 -15.93 -17.35 0.22
CA SER A 44 -16.19 -15.96 0.54
C SER A 44 -15.25 -15.09 -0.29
N ALA A 45 -15.80 -14.09 -0.99
CA ALA A 45 -15.00 -13.20 -1.81
C ALA A 45 -13.88 -12.57 -0.99
N LYS A 46 -12.66 -12.55 -1.55
CA LYS A 46 -11.44 -12.10 -0.89
C LYS A 46 -11.34 -10.57 -0.84
N TYR A 47 -11.77 -9.91 -1.90
CA TYR A 47 -11.63 -8.47 -2.08
C TYR A 47 -13.00 -7.78 -2.13
N ASN A 48 -13.01 -6.51 -1.72
CA ASN A 48 -14.07 -5.57 -2.02
C ASN A 48 -13.87 -5.08 -3.47
N ASP A 49 -14.92 -5.14 -4.28
CA ASP A 49 -14.89 -4.60 -5.64
C ASP A 49 -14.68 -3.07 -5.58
N GLY A 50 -13.93 -2.53 -6.55
CA GLY A 50 -13.61 -1.11 -6.61
C GLY A 50 -12.30 -0.81 -7.32
N THR A 51 -11.93 0.46 -7.36
CA THR A 51 -10.63 0.93 -7.86
C THR A 51 -9.82 1.48 -6.70
N TYR A 52 -8.61 0.96 -6.53
CA TYR A 52 -7.73 1.28 -5.41
C TYR A 52 -6.44 1.89 -5.93
N THR A 53 -6.03 3.02 -5.33
CA THR A 53 -4.77 3.68 -5.63
C THR A 53 -3.78 3.43 -4.49
N ALA A 54 -2.62 2.86 -4.79
CA ALA A 54 -1.59 2.64 -3.79
C ALA A 54 -0.19 2.92 -4.33
N TYR A 55 0.73 3.16 -3.40
CA TYR A 55 2.04 3.74 -3.66
C TYR A 55 3.15 2.80 -3.21
N SER A 56 4.23 2.71 -3.96
CA SER A 56 5.48 2.06 -3.52
C SER A 56 6.27 2.95 -2.56
N ASP A 57 7.27 2.37 -1.92
CA ASP A 57 8.17 3.12 -1.05
C ASP A 57 9.00 4.14 -1.82
N ALA A 58 9.21 5.27 -1.17
CA ALA A 58 10.07 6.34 -1.61
C ALA A 58 11.12 6.63 -0.52
N THR A 59 12.39 6.64 -0.88
CA THR A 59 13.44 7.23 -0.05
C THR A 59 14.21 8.27 -0.86
N PRO A 60 14.98 9.16 -0.23
CA PRO A 60 15.86 10.06 -0.97
C PRO A 60 16.80 9.33 -1.95
N GLU A 61 17.15 8.08 -1.66
CA GLU A 61 17.99 7.22 -2.49
C GLU A 61 17.20 6.50 -3.61
N SER A 62 15.89 6.27 -3.44
CA SER A 62 15.07 5.53 -4.42
C SER A 62 14.76 6.33 -5.69
N LYS A 63 15.10 7.63 -5.70
CA LYS A 63 14.87 8.56 -6.81
C LYS A 63 13.39 8.68 -7.22
N GLY A 64 12.51 8.67 -6.23
CA GLY A 64 11.06 8.73 -6.39
C GLY A 64 10.36 7.38 -6.21
N TYR A 65 9.09 7.30 -6.59
CA TYR A 65 8.22 6.14 -6.37
C TYR A 65 7.35 5.85 -7.59
N ALA A 66 6.76 4.66 -7.62
CA ALA A 66 5.62 4.35 -8.49
C ALA A 66 4.31 4.30 -7.70
N TYR A 67 3.20 4.53 -8.38
CA TYR A 67 1.86 4.23 -7.87
C TYR A 67 1.03 3.50 -8.92
N ALA A 68 0.04 2.76 -8.46
CA ALA A 68 -0.85 1.95 -9.30
C ALA A 68 -2.30 2.29 -8.99
N GLU A 69 -3.13 2.40 -10.02
CA GLU A 69 -4.59 2.32 -9.92
C GLU A 69 -5.00 0.89 -10.33
N VAL A 70 -5.63 0.15 -9.42
CA VAL A 70 -5.99 -1.25 -9.62
C VAL A 70 -7.50 -1.40 -9.47
N THR A 71 -8.17 -1.83 -10.53
CA THR A 71 -9.62 -2.12 -10.52
C THR A 71 -9.85 -3.60 -10.28
N ILE A 72 -10.66 -3.92 -9.28
CA ILE A 72 -11.00 -5.29 -8.86
C ILE A 72 -12.50 -5.50 -8.99
N LYS A 73 -12.89 -6.63 -9.60
CA LYS A 73 -14.27 -7.09 -9.71
C LYS A 73 -14.32 -8.60 -9.54
N GLU A 74 -15.17 -9.09 -8.65
CA GLU A 74 -15.37 -10.53 -8.42
C GLU A 74 -14.04 -11.26 -8.16
N ASP A 75 -13.22 -10.70 -7.27
CA ASP A 75 -11.86 -11.17 -6.93
C ASP A 75 -10.84 -11.19 -8.08
N LYS A 76 -11.14 -10.50 -9.19
CA LYS A 76 -10.23 -10.38 -10.34
C LYS A 76 -9.76 -8.95 -10.52
N ILE A 77 -8.47 -8.77 -10.73
CA ILE A 77 -7.88 -7.55 -11.27
C ILE A 77 -8.35 -7.43 -12.72
N THR A 78 -9.15 -6.42 -13.02
CA THR A 78 -9.66 -6.17 -14.38
C THR A 78 -8.89 -5.09 -15.10
N GLU A 79 -8.20 -4.21 -14.38
CA GLU A 79 -7.40 -3.13 -14.94
C GLU A 79 -6.28 -2.75 -13.98
N VAL A 80 -5.11 -2.42 -14.53
CA VAL A 80 -4.00 -1.81 -13.81
C VAL A 80 -3.46 -0.64 -14.62
N LYS A 81 -3.35 0.54 -14.00
CA LYS A 81 -2.62 1.69 -14.57
C LYS A 81 -1.43 2.00 -13.68
N LEU A 82 -0.27 2.18 -14.29
CA LEU A 82 1.01 2.35 -13.59
C LEU A 82 1.60 3.73 -13.87
N TYR A 83 2.10 4.37 -12.82
CA TYR A 83 2.64 5.72 -12.88
C TYR A 83 3.94 5.77 -12.09
N GLU A 84 4.87 6.65 -12.50
CA GLU A 84 6.09 6.94 -11.75
C GLU A 84 6.20 8.43 -11.47
N VAL A 85 6.59 8.76 -10.25
CA VAL A 85 6.86 10.12 -9.78
C VAL A 85 8.34 10.17 -9.38
N ASN A 86 9.08 11.15 -9.88
CA ASN A 86 10.50 11.28 -9.58
C ASN A 86 10.76 11.88 -8.19
N GLU A 87 12.03 12.02 -7.80
CA GLU A 87 12.45 12.60 -6.51
C GLU A 87 12.01 14.06 -6.28
N LEU A 88 11.60 14.76 -7.34
CA LEU A 88 11.08 16.13 -7.26
C LEU A 88 9.54 16.16 -7.15
N GLY A 89 8.88 15.02 -6.95
CA GLY A 89 7.43 14.96 -6.90
C GLY A 89 6.77 15.20 -8.27
N LYS A 90 7.50 15.03 -9.37
CA LYS A 90 6.96 15.24 -10.73
C LYS A 90 6.64 13.90 -11.39
N LEU A 91 5.44 13.81 -11.95
CA LEU A 91 5.00 12.67 -12.73
C LEU A 91 5.89 12.49 -13.97
N LYS A 92 6.32 11.26 -14.23
CA LYS A 92 7.09 10.88 -15.41
C LYS A 92 6.20 10.95 -16.65
N ASP A 93 6.65 11.72 -17.63
CA ASP A 93 6.03 11.78 -18.94
C ASP A 93 6.60 10.69 -19.85
N TYR A 94 5.93 9.54 -19.92
CA TYR A 94 6.34 8.42 -20.78
C TYR A 94 6.29 8.75 -22.27
N ALA A 95 5.53 9.75 -22.71
CA ALA A 95 5.46 10.13 -24.12
C ALA A 95 6.78 10.76 -24.59
N ASN A 96 7.43 11.53 -23.71
CA ASN A 96 8.66 12.24 -24.00
C ASN A 96 9.90 11.65 -23.29
N TYR A 97 9.75 10.48 -22.63
CA TYR A 97 10.84 9.88 -21.87
C TYR A 97 11.90 9.26 -22.81
N PRO A 98 13.21 9.55 -22.63
CA PRO A 98 14.25 9.08 -23.56
C PRO A 98 14.40 7.56 -23.66
N MET A 99 14.17 6.84 -22.55
CA MET A 99 14.30 5.37 -22.51
C MET A 99 12.98 4.73 -22.96
N LYS A 100 12.93 4.25 -24.21
CA LYS A 100 11.74 3.63 -24.80
C LYS A 100 11.29 2.39 -24.04
N GLU A 101 12.25 1.62 -23.52
CA GLU A 101 12.03 0.42 -22.72
C GLU A 101 11.21 0.71 -21.47
N ALA A 102 11.28 1.91 -20.90
CA ALA A 102 10.50 2.28 -19.72
C ALA A 102 8.99 2.34 -20.03
N LYS A 103 8.61 2.83 -21.23
CA LYS A 103 7.22 2.85 -21.68
C LYS A 103 6.71 1.43 -21.94
N THR A 104 7.49 0.63 -22.65
CA THR A 104 7.16 -0.79 -22.88
C THR A 104 7.02 -1.54 -21.57
N ALA A 105 7.94 -1.36 -20.62
CA ALA A 105 7.88 -1.98 -19.31
C ALA A 105 6.63 -1.58 -18.53
N ASN A 106 6.24 -0.29 -18.56
CA ASN A 106 5.02 0.19 -17.92
C ASN A 106 3.78 -0.53 -18.48
N GLU A 107 3.64 -0.59 -19.81
CA GLU A 107 2.50 -1.22 -20.48
C GLU A 107 2.46 -2.75 -20.27
N GLU A 108 3.60 -3.42 -20.39
CA GLU A 108 3.70 -4.88 -20.26
C GLU A 108 3.53 -5.33 -18.80
N MET A 109 4.08 -4.61 -17.83
CA MET A 109 3.87 -4.93 -16.41
C MET A 109 2.40 -4.81 -16.02
N ALA A 110 1.69 -3.78 -16.50
CA ALA A 110 0.25 -3.64 -16.26
C ALA A 110 -0.55 -4.86 -16.74
N LYS A 111 -0.25 -5.36 -17.95
CA LYS A 111 -0.86 -6.59 -18.49
C LYS A 111 -0.54 -7.81 -17.64
N ARG A 112 0.73 -7.99 -17.25
CA ARG A 112 1.15 -9.13 -16.42
C ARG A 112 0.38 -9.22 -15.11
N PHE A 113 0.13 -8.09 -14.44
CA PHE A 113 -0.64 -8.08 -13.19
C PHE A 113 -2.09 -8.54 -13.40
N VAL A 114 -2.73 -8.07 -14.49
CA VAL A 114 -4.09 -8.49 -14.88
C VAL A 114 -4.13 -9.98 -15.22
N GLU A 115 -3.24 -10.44 -16.11
CA GLU A 115 -3.18 -11.82 -16.57
C GLU A 115 -2.89 -12.82 -15.44
N LYS A 116 -1.99 -12.44 -14.52
CA LYS A 116 -1.63 -13.26 -13.37
C LYS A 116 -2.65 -13.16 -12.24
N ASN A 117 -3.50 -12.14 -12.23
CA ASN A 117 -4.37 -11.77 -11.12
C ASN A 117 -3.60 -11.65 -9.78
N SER A 118 -2.38 -11.09 -9.84
CA SER A 118 -1.46 -11.03 -8.70
C SER A 118 -0.43 -9.93 -8.89
N ALA A 119 0.06 -9.36 -7.80
CA ALA A 119 1.24 -8.47 -7.80
C ALA A 119 2.56 -9.24 -7.97
N ASP A 120 2.56 -10.56 -7.77
CA ASP A 120 3.74 -11.40 -7.90
C ASP A 120 3.95 -11.83 -9.36
N VAL A 121 4.69 -10.99 -10.09
CA VAL A 121 5.08 -11.20 -11.49
C VAL A 121 6.58 -10.98 -11.66
N ASP A 122 7.14 -11.57 -12.71
CA ASP A 122 8.52 -11.33 -13.09
C ASP A 122 8.73 -9.88 -13.50
N THR A 123 9.89 -9.33 -13.13
CA THR A 123 10.29 -7.98 -13.53
C THR A 123 10.51 -7.88 -15.04
N PHE A 124 10.51 -6.65 -15.56
CA PHE A 124 10.89 -6.37 -16.93
C PHE A 124 12.41 -6.11 -17.00
N THR A 125 13.13 -6.91 -17.80
CA THR A 125 14.58 -6.79 -17.99
C THR A 125 14.97 -5.38 -18.43
N GLY A 126 15.97 -4.79 -17.76
CA GLY A 126 16.43 -3.43 -18.01
C GLY A 126 15.63 -2.33 -17.29
N VAL A 127 14.49 -2.66 -16.69
CA VAL A 127 13.65 -1.73 -15.91
C VAL A 127 13.26 -2.34 -14.56
N THR A 128 14.19 -3.07 -13.93
CA THR A 128 13.98 -3.83 -12.69
C THR A 128 13.52 -2.95 -11.53
N ASN A 129 14.16 -1.79 -11.32
CA ASN A 129 13.80 -0.90 -10.22
C ASN A 129 12.36 -0.38 -10.32
N SER A 130 11.90 0.03 -11.52
CA SER A 130 10.50 0.42 -11.69
C SER A 130 9.56 -0.79 -11.54
N SER A 131 9.97 -1.96 -12.04
CA SER A 131 9.17 -3.18 -11.92
C SER A 131 8.88 -3.54 -10.46
N GLU A 132 9.88 -3.47 -9.59
CA GLU A 132 9.70 -3.72 -8.15
C GLU A 132 8.80 -2.67 -7.49
N LYS A 133 8.93 -1.39 -7.86
CA LYS A 133 8.01 -0.34 -7.40
C LYS A 133 6.56 -0.63 -7.84
N TYR A 134 6.34 -1.04 -9.08
CA TYR A 134 5.00 -1.41 -9.56
C TYR A 134 4.43 -2.60 -8.80
N LYS A 135 5.22 -3.65 -8.59
CA LYS A 135 4.81 -4.84 -7.82
C LYS A 135 4.37 -4.45 -6.43
N GLN A 136 5.15 -3.61 -5.74
CA GLN A 136 4.80 -3.14 -4.40
C GLN A 136 3.52 -2.28 -4.39
N ALA A 137 3.37 -1.37 -5.35
CA ALA A 137 2.16 -0.55 -5.47
C ALA A 137 0.90 -1.41 -5.71
N VAL A 138 0.95 -2.38 -6.62
CA VAL A 138 -0.16 -3.31 -6.88
C VAL A 138 -0.44 -4.19 -5.66
N ALA A 139 0.58 -4.69 -4.97
CA ALA A 139 0.41 -5.49 -3.76
C ALA A 139 -0.33 -4.70 -2.66
N ARG A 140 0.01 -3.42 -2.47
CA ARG A 140 -0.67 -2.53 -1.51
C ARG A 140 -2.11 -2.21 -1.92
N ALA A 141 -2.38 -2.04 -3.22
CA ALA A 141 -3.75 -1.86 -3.69
C ALA A 141 -4.62 -3.10 -3.41
N LEU A 142 -4.07 -4.31 -3.56
CA LEU A 142 -4.73 -5.56 -3.17
C LEU A 142 -4.91 -5.67 -1.64
N GLU A 143 -3.96 -5.18 -0.85
CA GLU A 143 -4.07 -5.09 0.61
C GLU A 143 -5.23 -4.17 1.02
N MET A 144 -5.35 -2.99 0.42
CA MET A 144 -6.47 -2.06 0.67
C MET A 144 -7.82 -2.65 0.26
N ALA A 145 -7.85 -3.42 -0.84
CA ALA A 145 -9.06 -4.08 -1.30
C ALA A 145 -9.47 -5.28 -0.43
N SER A 146 -8.59 -5.80 0.42
CA SER A 146 -8.83 -7.02 1.18
C SER A 146 -10.04 -6.88 2.12
N LYS A 147 -10.88 -7.92 2.17
CA LYS A 147 -11.94 -8.06 3.19
C LYS A 147 -11.41 -8.58 4.52
N GLU A 148 -10.16 -9.05 4.55
CA GLU A 148 -9.51 -9.40 5.80
C GLU A 148 -9.37 -8.14 6.65
N LYS A 149 -9.81 -8.23 7.91
CA LYS A 149 -9.79 -7.10 8.82
C LYS A 149 -8.36 -6.84 9.28
N ASP A 150 -7.75 -5.79 8.76
CA ASP A 150 -6.65 -5.11 9.43
C ASP A 150 -7.18 -3.81 10.04
N ALA A 151 -6.98 -3.63 11.34
CA ALA A 151 -7.46 -2.44 12.05
C ALA A 151 -6.53 -1.22 11.85
N LYS A 152 -5.43 -1.38 11.10
CA LYS A 152 -4.49 -0.31 10.82
C LYS A 152 -5.11 0.77 9.96
N LYS A 153 -4.86 2.02 10.33
CA LYS A 153 -5.25 3.21 9.56
C LYS A 153 -4.38 3.40 8.33
N TYR A 154 -3.10 3.06 8.44
CA TYR A 154 -2.08 3.33 7.43
C TYR A 154 -1.42 2.04 6.93
N LEU A 155 -1.06 2.05 5.65
CA LEU A 155 -0.08 1.15 5.07
C LEU A 155 1.30 1.44 5.69
N ASN A 156 2.03 0.38 6.00
CA ASN A 156 3.44 0.51 6.40
C ASN A 156 4.30 0.82 5.17
N GLY A 157 5.24 1.75 5.30
CA GLY A 157 6.10 2.17 4.19
C GLY A 157 6.68 3.56 4.35
N THR A 158 7.38 4.04 3.34
CA THR A 158 7.82 5.44 3.25
C THR A 158 7.15 6.13 2.06
N PHE A 159 6.43 7.21 2.31
CA PHE A 159 5.62 7.91 1.33
C PHE A 159 6.24 9.28 1.04
N LEU A 160 6.43 9.59 -0.25
CA LEU A 160 6.91 10.89 -0.72
C LEU A 160 5.75 11.71 -1.27
N ALA A 161 5.52 12.89 -0.71
CA ALA A 161 4.61 13.88 -1.26
C ALA A 161 5.26 15.27 -1.33
N SER A 162 4.71 16.13 -2.20
CA SER A 162 5.08 17.53 -2.27
C SER A 162 3.97 18.42 -1.70
N SER A 163 4.34 19.59 -1.18
CA SER A 163 3.40 20.71 -1.07
C SER A 163 2.98 21.17 -2.47
N ASP A 164 2.07 22.13 -2.55
CA ASP A 164 1.64 22.71 -3.82
C ASP A 164 2.82 23.25 -4.62
N GLN A 165 2.96 22.77 -5.85
CA GLN A 165 4.08 23.09 -6.74
C GLN A 165 3.79 24.39 -7.48
N ASN A 166 4.08 25.52 -6.86
CA ASN A 166 4.05 26.83 -7.52
C ASN A 166 5.48 27.27 -7.89
N ALA A 167 5.72 27.47 -9.20
CA ALA A 167 7.02 27.86 -9.74
C ALA A 167 7.57 29.17 -9.15
N LYS A 168 6.72 30.05 -8.62
CA LYS A 168 7.14 31.37 -8.09
C LYS A 168 7.61 31.37 -6.64
N GLN A 169 7.46 30.26 -5.91
CA GLN A 169 7.75 30.24 -4.47
C GLN A 169 8.54 29.01 -4.01
N GLY A 170 8.89 28.10 -4.92
CA GLY A 170 9.39 26.78 -4.56
C GLY A 170 8.38 25.96 -3.75
N TYR A 171 8.69 24.72 -3.45
CA TYR A 171 7.81 23.79 -2.74
C TYR A 171 8.59 22.87 -1.81
N ALA A 172 7.90 22.27 -0.85
CA ALA A 172 8.49 21.26 0.04
C ALA A 172 8.23 19.85 -0.47
N LEU A 173 9.10 18.93 -0.09
CA LEU A 173 8.96 17.49 -0.24
C LEU A 173 9.09 16.86 1.15
N ALA A 174 8.25 15.87 1.44
CA ALA A 174 8.30 15.11 2.67
C ALA A 174 8.33 13.61 2.37
N TYR A 175 9.35 12.93 2.86
CA TYR A 175 9.39 11.48 2.97
C TYR A 175 8.93 11.11 4.37
N VAL A 176 7.79 10.43 4.50
CA VAL A 176 7.19 10.06 5.78
C VAL A 176 7.19 8.55 5.90
N THR A 177 7.98 8.00 6.84
CA THR A 177 8.01 6.57 7.14
C THR A 177 6.99 6.25 8.23
N ILE A 178 6.09 5.31 7.93
CA ILE A 178 5.02 4.88 8.82
C ILE A 178 5.19 3.39 9.11
N GLN A 179 5.09 3.04 10.40
CA GLN A 179 5.06 1.67 10.87
C GLN A 179 4.04 1.54 12.00
N ASP A 180 3.08 0.63 11.83
CA ASP A 180 2.05 0.31 12.83
C ASP A 180 1.30 1.57 13.30
N ASP A 181 0.80 2.33 12.33
CA ASP A 181 0.11 3.61 12.49
C ASP A 181 0.90 4.75 13.15
N LYS A 182 2.23 4.59 13.25
CA LYS A 182 3.15 5.60 13.79
C LYS A 182 4.10 6.12 12.73
N ILE A 183 4.19 7.44 12.62
CA ILE A 183 5.28 8.13 11.93
C ILE A 183 6.56 7.85 12.71
N THR A 184 7.49 7.13 12.10
CA THR A 184 8.78 6.76 12.71
C THR A 184 9.93 7.62 12.20
N LYS A 185 9.78 8.22 11.02
CA LYS A 185 10.78 9.10 10.41
C LYS A 185 10.12 10.10 9.48
N VAL A 186 10.62 11.32 9.48
CA VAL A 186 10.31 12.33 8.47
C VAL A 186 11.62 12.89 7.92
N VAL A 187 11.74 12.96 6.60
CA VAL A 187 12.82 13.68 5.91
C VAL A 187 12.20 14.78 5.06
N LEU A 188 12.61 16.01 5.31
CA LEU A 188 12.08 17.20 4.64
C LEU A 188 13.11 17.75 3.66
N GLN A 189 12.68 18.06 2.45
CA GLN A 189 13.46 18.77 1.44
C GLN A 189 12.67 19.97 0.93
N GLU A 190 13.36 20.96 0.37
CA GLU A 190 12.71 22.04 -0.36
C GLU A 190 13.31 22.14 -1.74
N VAL A 191 12.46 22.38 -2.74
CA VAL A 191 12.86 22.69 -4.10
C VAL A 191 12.77 24.20 -4.28
N GLY A 192 13.88 24.82 -4.66
CA GLY A 192 13.97 26.25 -4.96
C GLY A 192 13.28 26.63 -6.27
N GLU A 193 13.23 27.92 -6.55
CA GLU A 193 12.68 28.47 -7.81
C GLU A 193 13.47 28.01 -9.04
N ASP A 194 14.77 27.68 -8.86
CA ASP A 194 15.63 27.11 -9.89
C ASP A 194 15.34 25.63 -10.19
N GLY A 195 14.34 25.05 -9.50
CA GLY A 195 13.93 23.66 -9.66
C GLY A 195 14.88 22.65 -9.01
N LYS A 196 15.85 23.10 -8.22
CA LYS A 196 16.81 22.23 -7.52
C LYS A 196 16.45 22.08 -6.05
N ILE A 197 16.81 20.93 -5.49
CA ILE A 197 16.72 20.73 -4.04
C ILE A 197 17.71 21.69 -3.37
N LYS A 198 17.23 22.44 -2.38
CA LYS A 198 18.05 23.35 -1.58
C LYS A 198 19.10 22.55 -0.82
N ASP A 199 20.34 23.00 -0.92
CA ASP A 199 21.44 22.49 -0.11
C ASP A 199 21.58 23.31 1.18
N TYR A 200 21.08 22.75 2.28
CA TYR A 200 21.16 23.38 3.60
C TYR A 200 22.58 23.53 4.14
N SER A 201 23.57 22.82 3.60
CA SER A 201 24.97 22.98 4.02
C SER A 201 25.58 24.31 3.55
N THR A 202 25.07 24.83 2.43
CA THR A 202 25.53 26.09 1.82
C THR A 202 24.49 27.21 1.91
N TYR A 203 23.28 26.92 2.41
CA TYR A 203 22.19 27.89 2.49
C TYR A 203 22.46 28.99 3.56
N PRO A 204 22.35 30.29 3.21
CA PRO A 204 22.73 31.38 4.12
C PRO A 204 21.90 31.50 5.40
N LEU A 205 20.61 31.13 5.35
CA LEU A 205 19.69 31.26 6.48
C LEU A 205 19.80 30.03 7.40
N LYS A 206 20.57 30.16 8.48
CA LYS A 206 20.83 29.07 9.44
C LYS A 206 19.55 28.53 10.08
N GLU A 207 18.60 29.42 10.34
CA GLU A 207 17.29 29.12 10.90
C GLU A 207 16.50 28.13 10.02
N ALA A 208 16.72 28.14 8.70
CA ALA A 208 16.04 27.21 7.79
C ALA A 208 16.50 25.76 7.99
N LYS A 209 17.80 25.55 8.24
CA LYS A 209 18.34 24.22 8.55
C LYS A 209 17.79 23.73 9.90
N THR A 210 17.85 24.57 10.92
CA THR A 210 17.30 24.24 12.25
C THR A 210 15.81 23.91 12.17
N ALA A 211 15.04 24.72 11.43
CA ALA A 211 13.61 24.48 11.29
C ALA A 211 13.30 23.20 10.52
N ASN A 212 14.06 22.86 9.48
CA ASN A 212 13.91 21.59 8.77
C ASN A 212 14.08 20.40 9.73
N GLU A 213 15.12 20.41 10.56
CA GLU A 213 15.41 19.35 11.53
C GLU A 213 14.37 19.29 12.65
N GLU A 214 13.99 20.43 13.22
CA GLU A 214 13.03 20.51 14.33
C GLU A 214 11.60 20.20 13.88
N MET A 215 11.17 20.66 12.71
CA MET A 215 9.85 20.33 12.18
C MET A 215 9.73 18.82 11.90
N ALA A 216 10.76 18.18 11.35
CA ALA A 216 10.78 16.73 11.14
C ALA A 216 10.55 15.96 12.47
N LYS A 217 11.21 16.39 13.56
CA LYS A 217 11.00 15.81 14.90
C LYS A 217 9.56 16.04 15.40
N ARG A 218 9.03 17.25 15.27
CA ARG A 218 7.67 17.58 15.70
C ARG A 218 6.63 16.67 15.05
N PHE A 219 6.74 16.40 13.76
CA PHE A 219 5.82 15.50 13.06
C PHE A 219 5.86 14.06 13.61
N VAL A 220 7.06 13.55 13.90
CA VAL A 220 7.27 12.23 14.52
C VAL A 220 6.68 12.20 15.94
N GLU A 221 7.04 13.17 16.79
CA GLU A 221 6.60 13.25 18.19
C GLU A 221 5.08 13.40 18.32
N LYS A 222 4.48 14.21 17.45
CA LYS A 222 3.03 14.44 17.42
C LYS A 222 2.26 13.32 16.73
N ASN A 223 2.93 12.50 15.92
CA ASN A 223 2.33 11.54 15.00
C ASN A 223 1.26 12.18 14.08
N SER A 224 1.51 13.40 13.60
CA SER A 224 0.55 14.19 12.83
C SER A 224 1.25 15.27 12.01
N ALA A 225 0.64 15.69 10.90
CA ALA A 225 1.03 16.88 10.15
C ALA A 225 0.63 18.20 10.84
N ASP A 226 -0.26 18.14 11.84
CA ASP A 226 -0.76 19.30 12.57
C ASP A 226 0.17 19.64 13.75
N VAL A 227 1.17 20.48 13.46
CA VAL A 227 2.17 20.97 14.42
C VAL A 227 2.31 22.48 14.28
N ASP A 228 2.79 23.13 15.33
CA ASP A 228 3.11 24.56 15.31
C ASP A 228 4.24 24.85 14.32
N THR A 229 4.16 26.01 13.67
CA THR A 229 5.21 26.48 12.76
C THR A 229 6.50 26.84 13.51
N PHE A 230 7.61 26.93 12.78
CA PHE A 230 8.87 27.41 13.32
C PHE A 230 9.02 28.91 13.05
N THR A 231 9.21 29.70 14.12
CA THR A 231 9.37 31.16 14.04
C THR A 231 10.55 31.54 13.13
N GLY A 232 10.32 32.48 12.21
CA GLY A 232 11.32 32.93 11.24
C GLY A 232 11.30 32.18 9.91
N VAL A 233 10.60 31.04 9.81
CA VAL A 233 10.41 30.29 8.55
C VAL A 233 8.99 29.74 8.40
N THR A 234 7.98 30.56 8.70
CA THR A 234 6.57 30.18 8.67
C THR A 234 6.13 29.62 7.30
N ASN A 235 6.59 30.21 6.19
CA ASN A 235 6.24 29.74 4.85
C ASN A 235 6.72 28.30 4.57
N SER A 236 8.00 28.02 4.85
CA SER A 236 8.54 26.65 4.75
C SER A 236 7.82 25.69 5.70
N SER A 237 7.50 26.14 6.92
CA SER A 237 6.78 25.33 7.90
C SER A 237 5.41 24.88 7.39
N GLU A 238 4.64 25.78 6.78
CA GLU A 238 3.33 25.43 6.20
C GLU A 238 3.46 24.46 5.02
N LYS A 239 4.46 24.65 4.15
CA LYS A 239 4.74 23.71 3.05
C LYS A 239 5.12 22.32 3.57
N TYR A 240 5.90 22.23 4.64
CA TYR A 240 6.22 20.96 5.28
C TYR A 240 4.97 20.26 5.83
N LYS A 241 4.12 21.00 6.55
CA LYS A 241 2.85 20.45 7.07
C LYS A 241 1.98 19.90 5.95
N GLU A 242 1.86 20.65 4.85
CA GLU A 242 1.10 20.24 3.68
C GLU A 242 1.66 18.98 3.01
N ALA A 243 2.98 18.92 2.79
CA ALA A 243 3.64 17.75 2.21
C ALA A 243 3.49 16.51 3.12
N VAL A 244 3.67 16.65 4.43
CA VAL A 244 3.48 15.55 5.39
C VAL A 244 2.01 15.09 5.39
N LYS A 245 1.05 16.03 5.35
CA LYS A 245 -0.37 15.69 5.26
C LYS A 245 -0.68 14.85 4.01
N LYS A 246 -0.22 15.28 2.84
CA LYS A 246 -0.40 14.53 1.58
C LYS A 246 0.26 13.15 1.62
N ALA A 247 1.43 13.02 2.24
CA ALA A 247 2.08 11.71 2.43
C ALA A 247 1.27 10.77 3.35
N LEU A 248 0.64 11.31 4.41
CA LEU A 248 -0.27 10.54 5.27
C LEU A 248 -1.56 10.13 4.53
N GLU A 249 -2.09 11.00 3.66
CA GLU A 249 -3.23 10.68 2.81
C GLU A 249 -2.90 9.52 1.86
N MET A 250 -1.74 9.55 1.21
CA MET A 250 -1.25 8.46 0.35
C MET A 250 -1.10 7.12 1.08
N ALA A 251 -0.85 7.16 2.40
CA ALA A 251 -0.68 5.96 3.21
C ALA A 251 -2.00 5.38 3.73
N THR A 252 -3.12 6.07 3.59
CA THR A 252 -4.40 5.65 4.19
C THR A 252 -4.95 4.39 3.51
N LYS A 253 -5.44 3.43 4.30
CA LYS A 253 -6.10 2.20 3.80
C LYS A 253 -7.55 2.44 3.38
#